data_AF-A0A3D4BDN2-F1
#
_entry.id   AF-A0A3D4BDN2-F1
#
_cell.length_a   1.000
_cell.length_b   1.000
_cell.length_c   1.000
_cell.angle_alpha   90.00
_cell.angle_beta   90.00
_cell.angle_gamma   90.00
#
_symmetry.space_group_name_H-M   'P 1'
#
loop_
_entity.id
_entity.type
_entity.pdbx_description
1 polymer ?
#
loop_
_entity_poly.entity_id
_entity_poly.type
_entity_poly.pdbx_seq_one_letter_code
_entity_poly.pdbx_strand_id
1 'polypeptide(L)'
;MARTMILLMRTSGSESLAASANVYLGIFTAPLVVVPYLKTMTRSEIMALMTTGMATVAGSVLAAYVTLGADAGHLMAASLIGGALACEYDGHHSRHAYLIYLCFLEF
;
A
#
# COMPACT_ATOMS: atom_id res chain seq x y z
N MET A 1 -12.23 5.04 -1.41
CA MET A 1 -11.42 3.81 -1.25
C MET A 1 -11.36 3.31 0.20
N ALA A 2 -11.02 4.15 1.20
CA ALA A 2 -10.93 3.66 2.59
C ALA A 2 -12.23 3.01 3.13
N ARG A 3 -13.41 3.63 2.90
CA ARG A 3 -14.69 3.05 3.36
C ARG A 3 -15.04 1.70 2.73
N THR A 4 -14.70 1.49 1.46
CA THR A 4 -14.96 0.23 0.76
C THR A 4 -14.03 -0.88 1.25
N MET A 5 -12.78 -0.54 1.57
CA MET A 5 -11.81 -1.47 2.17
C MET A 5 -12.24 -1.93 3.57
N ILE A 6 -12.70 -1.01 4.43
CA ILE A 6 -13.21 -1.33 5.77
C ILE A 6 -14.42 -2.28 5.68
N LEU A 7 -15.31 -2.07 4.71
CA LEU A 7 -16.50 -2.90 4.51
C LEU A 7 -16.19 -4.28 3.92
N LEU A 8 -15.23 -4.38 3.00
CA LEU A 8 -14.90 -5.63 2.31
C LEU A 8 -13.90 -6.49 3.09
N MET A 9 -12.88 -5.89 3.69
CA MET A 9 -11.73 -6.59 4.29
C MET A 9 -11.76 -6.58 5.83
N ARG A 10 -12.70 -5.85 6.47
CA ARG A 10 -12.81 -5.71 7.94
C ARG A 10 -11.51 -5.25 8.62
N THR A 11 -10.66 -4.51 7.92
CA THR A 11 -9.39 -4.00 8.44
C THR A 11 -9.58 -2.73 9.28
N SER A 12 -8.55 -2.40 10.06
CA SER A 12 -8.52 -1.22 10.92
C SER A 12 -8.71 0.07 10.11
N GLY A 13 -9.45 1.04 10.66
CA GLY A 13 -9.72 2.31 9.97
C GLY A 13 -8.46 3.10 9.64
N SER A 14 -7.43 2.99 10.47
CA SER A 14 -6.12 3.60 10.25
C SER A 14 -5.32 2.91 9.14
N GLU A 15 -5.45 1.60 9.00
CA GLU A 15 -4.82 0.81 7.93
C GLU A 15 -5.47 1.06 6.58
N SER A 16 -6.81 1.07 6.53
CA SER A 16 -7.56 1.40 5.31
C SER A 16 -7.30 2.83 4.82
N LEU A 17 -7.09 3.78 5.73
CA LEU A 17 -6.69 5.14 5.39
C LEU A 17 -5.27 5.14 4.78
N ALA A 18 -4.33 4.46 5.44
CA ALA A 18 -2.95 4.35 4.97
C ALA A 18 -2.84 3.67 3.59
N ALA A 19 -3.56 2.57 3.39
CA ALA A 19 -3.60 1.83 2.13
C ALA A 19 -4.15 2.72 1.00
N SER A 20 -5.22 3.46 1.27
CA SER A 20 -5.77 4.40 0.27
C SER A 20 -4.82 5.56 -0.03
N ALA A 21 -4.05 6.04 0.95
CA ALA A 21 -3.05 7.07 0.74
C ALA A 21 -1.87 6.56 -0.09
N ASN A 22 -1.41 5.32 0.16
CA ASN A 22 -0.34 4.66 -0.58
C ASN A 22 -0.61 4.57 -2.08
N VAL A 23 -1.83 4.26 -2.50
CA VAL A 23 -2.21 4.15 -3.93
C VAL A 23 -1.96 5.45 -4.70
N TYR A 24 -2.05 6.62 -4.06
CA TYR A 24 -1.85 7.91 -4.73
C TYR A 24 -0.48 8.52 -4.46
N LEU A 25 -0.02 8.44 -3.21
CA LEU A 25 1.17 9.12 -2.73
C LEU A 25 2.43 8.27 -2.90
N GLY A 26 2.31 6.95 -2.73
CA GLY A 26 3.43 6.01 -2.71
C GLY A 26 4.10 5.89 -1.34
N ILE A 27 5.10 5.01 -1.27
CA ILE A 27 5.71 4.52 -0.02
C ILE A 27 6.40 5.59 0.85
N PHE A 28 6.87 6.69 0.27
CA PHE A 28 7.61 7.74 0.99
C PHE A 28 6.71 8.80 1.64
N THR A 29 5.52 9.01 1.09
CA THR A 29 4.64 10.14 1.42
C THR A 29 3.35 9.69 2.08
N ALA A 30 2.94 8.43 1.88
CA ALA A 30 1.82 7.84 2.60
C ALA A 30 2.04 7.70 4.12
N PRO A 31 3.23 7.35 4.65
CA PRO A 31 3.46 7.29 6.10
C PRO A 31 3.23 8.65 6.76
N LEU A 32 3.46 9.75 6.01
CA LEU A 32 3.27 11.13 6.47
C LEU A 32 1.81 11.43 6.86
N VAL A 33 0.85 10.82 6.14
CA VAL A 33 -0.60 11.01 6.38
C VAL A 33 -1.06 10.26 7.63
N VAL A 34 -0.36 9.20 8.01
CA VAL A 34 -0.69 8.33 9.15
C VAL A 34 0.23 8.51 10.36
N VAL A 35 1.14 9.49 10.33
CA VAL A 35 1.97 9.92 11.48
C VAL A 35 1.21 10.00 12.81
N PRO A 36 0.01 10.61 12.91
CA PRO A 36 -0.71 10.66 14.18
C PRO A 36 -1.21 9.29 14.66
N TYR A 37 -1.37 8.32 13.75
CA TYR A 37 -1.85 6.96 14.04
C TYR A 37 -0.71 5.95 14.22
N LEU A 38 0.51 6.27 13.77
CA LEU A 38 1.69 5.39 13.87
C LEU A 38 2.04 5.02 15.32
N LYS A 39 1.78 5.91 16.29
CA LYS A 39 2.04 5.64 17.72
C LYS A 39 1.09 4.61 18.34
N THR A 40 -0.08 4.41 17.74
CA THR A 40 -1.12 3.52 18.27
C THR A 40 -1.32 2.27 17.42
N MET A 41 -0.64 2.17 16.28
CA MET A 41 -0.71 1.01 15.38
C MET A 41 0.07 -0.19 15.92
N THR A 42 -0.49 -1.37 15.68
CA THR A 42 0.15 -2.67 15.93
C THR A 42 1.24 -2.95 14.89
N ARG A 43 2.12 -3.92 15.21
CA ARG A 43 3.17 -4.36 14.27
C ARG A 43 2.60 -4.88 12.94
N SER A 44 1.42 -5.50 12.96
CA SER A 44 0.76 -6.00 11.74
C SER A 44 0.25 -4.85 10.86
N GLU A 45 -0.36 -3.82 11.45
CA GLU A 45 -0.82 -2.64 10.70
C GLU A 45 0.34 -1.87 10.03
N ILE A 46 1.49 -1.76 10.71
CA ILE A 46 2.69 -1.14 10.14
C ILE A 46 3.26 -2.00 9.00
N MET A 47 3.24 -3.32 9.17
CA MET A 47 3.65 -4.26 8.12
C MET A 47 2.75 -4.12 6.88
N ALA A 48 1.43 -4.16 7.08
CA ALA A 48 0.44 -3.99 6.01
C ALA A 48 0.62 -2.66 5.28
N LEU A 49 0.92 -1.58 6.01
CA LEU A 49 1.22 -0.27 5.42
C LEU A 49 2.44 -0.31 4.49
N MET A 50 3.53 -0.97 4.93
CA MET A 50 4.76 -1.10 4.15
C MET A 50 4.57 -2.01 2.92
N THR A 51 3.89 -3.16 3.07
CA THR A 51 3.62 -4.08 1.95
C THR A 51 2.73 -3.42 0.90
N THR A 52 1.71 -2.68 1.33
CA THR A 52 0.82 -1.94 0.42
C THR A 52 1.58 -0.85 -0.35
N GLY A 53 2.56 -0.19 0.29
CA GLY A 53 3.42 0.81 -0.36
C GLY A 53 4.34 0.22 -1.44
N MET A 54 4.81 -1.03 -1.27
CA MET A 54 5.64 -1.71 -2.29
C MET A 54 4.80 -2.33 -3.42
N ALA A 55 3.55 -2.68 -3.13
CA ALA A 55 2.61 -3.22 -4.11
C ALA A 55 2.03 -2.14 -5.05
N THR A 56 2.23 -0.85 -4.75
CA THR A 56 1.66 0.29 -5.49
C THR A 56 2.75 1.15 -6.12
N VAL A 57 2.51 1.60 -7.35
CA VAL A 57 3.41 2.55 -8.03
C VAL A 57 2.99 3.96 -7.66
N ALA A 58 3.94 4.79 -7.21
CA ALA A 58 3.66 6.20 -6.93
C ALA A 58 3.19 6.94 -8.18
N GLY A 59 2.18 7.81 -8.05
CA GLY A 59 1.61 8.56 -9.18
C GLY A 59 2.64 9.41 -9.95
N SER A 60 3.72 9.83 -9.29
CA SER A 60 4.85 10.51 -9.93
C SER A 60 5.59 9.64 -10.94
N VAL A 61 5.79 8.36 -10.63
CA VAL A 61 6.46 7.39 -11.51
C VAL A 61 5.49 6.91 -12.59
N LEU A 62 4.20 6.79 -12.28
CA LEU A 62 3.14 6.53 -13.25
C LEU A 62 3.15 7.58 -14.37
N ALA A 63 3.22 8.87 -14.03
CA ALA A 63 3.28 9.96 -15.01
C ALA A 63 4.51 9.84 -15.93
N ALA A 64 5.66 9.43 -15.39
CA ALA A 64 6.85 9.15 -16.19
C ALA A 64 6.63 7.96 -17.15
N TYR A 65 5.99 6.88 -16.72
CA TYR A 65 5.67 5.75 -17.59
C TYR A 65 4.68 6.08 -18.71
N VAL A 66 3.73 6.98 -18.45
CA VAL A 66 2.81 7.47 -19.49
C VAL A 66 3.57 8.23 -20.58
N THR A 67 4.59 9.03 -20.21
CA THR A 67 5.44 9.70 -21.21
C THR A 67 6.30 8.71 -22.03
N LEU A 68 6.54 7.50 -21.52
CA LEU A 68 7.24 6.42 -22.21
C LEU A 68 6.31 5.56 -23.09
N GLY A 69 5.02 5.91 -23.20
CA GLY A 69 4.04 5.23 -24.04
C GLY A 69 3.32 4.04 -23.39
N ALA A 70 3.43 3.88 -22.07
CA ALA A 70 2.66 2.87 -21.34
C ALA A 70 1.20 3.32 -21.12
N ASP A 71 0.26 2.38 -21.22
CA ASP A 71 -1.15 2.67 -21.00
C ASP A 71 -1.43 2.95 -19.51
N ALA A 72 -1.82 4.18 -19.21
CA ALA A 72 -2.08 4.65 -17.85
C ALA A 72 -3.19 3.83 -17.16
N GLY A 73 -4.17 3.35 -17.92
CA GLY A 73 -5.30 2.58 -17.42
C GLY A 73 -4.86 1.24 -16.81
N HIS A 74 -3.99 0.51 -17.51
CA HIS A 74 -3.46 -0.76 -17.04
C HIS A 74 -2.56 -0.62 -15.80
N LEU A 75 -1.71 0.42 -15.76
CA LEU A 75 -0.82 0.66 -14.62
C LEU A 75 -1.58 1.07 -13.36
N MET A 76 -2.63 1.88 -13.52
CA MET A 76 -3.52 2.26 -12.43
C MET A 76 -4.34 1.06 -11.94
N ALA A 77 -4.87 0.23 -12.85
CA ALA A 77 -5.60 -0.97 -12.49
C ALA A 77 -4.70 -1.99 -11.74
N ALA A 78 -3.47 -2.20 -12.20
CA ALA A 78 -2.50 -3.07 -11.53
C ALA A 78 -2.17 -2.57 -10.11
N SER A 79 -1.98 -1.27 -9.92
CA SER A 79 -1.71 -0.69 -8.60
C SER A 79 -2.92 -0.80 -7.65
N LEU A 80 -4.14 -0.60 -8.16
CA LEU A 80 -5.37 -0.75 -7.38
C LEU A 80 -5.55 -2.19 -6.89
N ILE A 81 -5.32 -3.17 -7.77
CA ILE A 81 -5.43 -4.60 -7.44
C ILE A 81 -4.31 -5.00 -6.46
N GLY A 82 -3.06 -4.60 -6.71
CA GLY A 82 -1.92 -4.90 -5.84
C GLY A 82 -2.09 -4.34 -4.43
N GLY A 83 -2.51 -3.08 -4.30
CA GLY A 83 -2.77 -2.47 -3.00
C GLY A 83 -3.94 -3.09 -2.24
N ALA A 84 -4.98 -3.57 -2.94
CA ALA A 84 -6.10 -4.29 -2.34
C ALA A 84 -5.68 -5.67 -1.83
N LEU A 85 -4.92 -6.42 -2.63
CA LEU A 85 -4.41 -7.73 -2.24
C LEU A 85 -3.47 -7.63 -1.03
N ALA A 86 -2.59 -6.63 -0.98
CA ALA A 86 -1.65 -6.47 0.13
C ALA A 86 -2.34 -6.29 1.50
N CYS A 87 -3.48 -5.61 1.52
CA CYS A 87 -4.30 -5.40 2.72
C CYS A 87 -5.03 -6.69 3.14
N GLU A 88 -5.37 -7.56 2.17
CA GLU A 88 -6.01 -8.85 2.44
C GLU A 88 -5.04 -9.91 3.04
N TYR A 89 -3.73 -9.75 2.81
CA TYR A 89 -2.69 -10.61 3.40
C TYR A 89 -2.51 -10.44 4.92
N ASP A 90 -3.16 -9.46 5.55
CA ASP A 90 -3.11 -9.25 7.01
C ASP A 90 -3.77 -10.40 7.81
N GLY A 91 -4.60 -11.23 7.16
CA GLY A 91 -5.36 -12.29 7.81
C GLY A 91 -4.61 -13.60 8.13
N HIS A 92 -3.46 -13.88 7.52
CA HIS A 92 -2.77 -15.16 7.75
C HIS A 92 -1.27 -15.10 7.43
N HIS A 93 -0.44 -15.29 8.47
CA HIS A 93 0.95 -15.78 8.39
C HIS A 93 2.10 -14.77 8.18
N SER A 94 2.65 -14.26 9.28
CA SER A 94 3.87 -13.41 9.39
C SER A 94 5.19 -14.01 8.85
N ARG A 95 5.20 -15.18 8.19
CA ARG A 95 6.46 -15.81 7.70
C ARG A 95 6.93 -15.30 6.33
N HIS A 96 6.04 -14.72 5.53
CA HIS A 96 6.39 -14.14 4.21
C HIS A 96 6.76 -12.64 4.31
N ALA A 97 6.55 -12.03 5.48
CA ALA A 97 6.88 -10.63 5.78
C ALA A 97 8.38 -10.31 5.60
N TYR A 98 9.26 -11.27 5.91
CA TYR A 98 10.70 -11.09 5.78
C TYR A 98 11.16 -10.92 4.33
N LEU A 99 10.48 -11.57 3.37
CA LEU A 99 10.83 -11.43 1.95
C LEU A 99 10.51 -10.02 1.42
N ILE A 100 9.45 -9.40 1.93
CA ILE A 100 9.06 -8.03 1.54
C ILE A 100 10.01 -7.01 2.20
N TYR A 101 10.40 -7.23 3.46
CA TYR A 101 11.45 -6.45 4.12
C TYR A 101 12.82 -6.57 3.45
N LEU A 102 13.19 -7.77 2.96
CA LEU A 102 14.41 -7.99 2.20
C LEU A 102 14.38 -7.29 0.84
N CYS A 103 13.22 -7.29 0.16
CA CYS A 103 13.04 -6.54 -1.09
C CYS A 103 13.14 -5.01 -0.87
N PHE A 104 12.78 -4.52 0.32
CA PHE A 104 12.98 -3.11 0.71
C PHE A 104 14.44 -2.76 0.97
N LEU A 105 15.27 -3.73 1.37
CA LEU A 105 16.70 -3.51 1.61
C LEU A 105 17.53 -3.51 0.31
N GLU A 106 16.94 -3.95 -0.81
CA GLU A 106 17.53 -4.00 -2.14
C GLU A 106 17.21 -2.75 -2.99
N PHE A 107 16.58 -1.74 -2.41
CA PHE A 107 16.31 -0.42 -3.00
C PHE A 107 16.87 0.70 -2.12
#